data_AF-A0A258SQ99-F1
#
_entry.id   AF-A0A258SQ99-F1
#
_cell.length_a   1.000
_cell.length_b   1.000
_cell.length_c   1.000
_cell.angle_alpha   90.00
_cell.angle_beta   90.00
_cell.angle_gamma   90.00
#
_symmetry.space_group_name_H-M   'P 1'
#
loop_
_entity.id
_entity.type
_entity.pdbx_description
1 polymer ?
#
loop_
_entity_poly.entity_id
_entity_poly.type
_entity_poly.pdbx_seq_one_letter_code
_entity_poly.pdbx_strand_id
1 'polypeptide(L)'
;GYRADRTTVVKLLNEALATELVCILRYKRHFFMASGINADAVAQEFLQHATEEQGHADLIAARIVQLKDEPNFDPEGLAMRSHAEYVEGDSLVDMIKEDLVAERIAIESYGEMIRYIGDKDITTGRMLETILAMEEEHANDLSSLLEDLNR
;
A
#
# COMPACT_ATOMS: atom_id res chain seq x y z
N GLY A 1 -4.38 -29.24 -2.52
CA GLY A 1 -4.87 -28.65 -3.78
C GLY A 1 -5.58 -27.36 -3.43
N TYR A 2 -5.06 -26.23 -3.90
CA TYR A 2 -5.65 -24.91 -3.68
C TYR A 2 -7.09 -24.89 -4.19
N ARG A 3 -8.04 -24.38 -3.39
CA ARG A 3 -9.46 -24.30 -3.77
C ARG A 3 -9.81 -22.96 -4.44
N ALA A 4 -8.93 -21.97 -4.35
CA ALA A 4 -9.09 -20.70 -5.05
C ALA A 4 -8.64 -20.87 -6.50
N ASP A 5 -9.24 -20.11 -7.42
CA ASP A 5 -8.68 -19.99 -8.76
C ASP A 5 -7.33 -19.28 -8.67
N ARG A 6 -6.25 -20.05 -8.79
CA ARG A 6 -4.88 -19.57 -8.65
C ARG A 6 -4.60 -18.40 -9.59
N THR A 7 -5.12 -18.44 -10.81
CA THR A 7 -4.93 -17.37 -11.81
C THR A 7 -5.53 -16.06 -11.32
N THR A 8 -6.75 -16.11 -10.77
CA THR A 8 -7.37 -14.92 -10.19
C THR A 8 -6.63 -14.42 -8.94
N VAL A 9 -6.18 -15.32 -8.05
CA VAL A 9 -5.41 -14.91 -6.86
C VAL A 9 -4.09 -14.23 -7.26
N VAL A 10 -3.34 -14.80 -8.19
CA VAL A 10 -2.09 -14.19 -8.69
C VAL A 10 -2.35 -12.85 -9.35
N LYS A 11 -3.46 -12.71 -10.11
CA LYS A 11 -3.84 -11.43 -10.71
C LYS A 11 -4.06 -10.38 -9.62
N LEU A 12 -4.89 -10.67 -8.62
CA LEU A 12 -5.17 -9.74 -7.51
C LEU A 12 -3.90 -9.38 -6.74
N LEU A 13 -3.01 -10.35 -6.49
CA LEU A 13 -1.73 -10.09 -5.84
C LEU A 13 -0.81 -9.19 -6.68
N ASN A 14 -0.81 -9.32 -8.01
CA ASN A 14 -0.04 -8.41 -8.87
C ASN A 14 -0.63 -6.99 -8.95
N GLU A 15 -1.95 -6.86 -8.84
CA GLU A 15 -2.61 -5.55 -8.72
C GLU A 15 -2.29 -4.90 -7.36
N ALA A 16 -2.31 -5.67 -6.26
CA ALA A 16 -1.85 -5.20 -4.95
C ALA A 16 -0.37 -4.82 -4.95
N LEU A 17 0.51 -5.65 -5.52
CA LEU A 17 1.93 -5.33 -5.68
C LEU A 17 2.13 -4.00 -6.45
N ALA A 18 1.34 -3.77 -7.50
CA ALA A 18 1.40 -2.51 -8.22
C ALA A 18 0.97 -1.32 -7.36
N THR A 19 -0.06 -1.49 -6.52
CA THR A 19 -0.47 -0.50 -5.52
C THR A 19 0.68 -0.18 -4.56
N GLU A 20 1.30 -1.20 -3.95
CA GLU A 20 2.41 -1.01 -3.01
C GLU A 20 3.58 -0.24 -3.65
N LEU A 21 3.96 -0.61 -4.87
CA LEU A 21 5.03 0.06 -5.60
C LEU A 21 4.70 1.54 -5.87
N VAL A 22 3.44 1.86 -6.19
CA VAL A 22 3.00 3.25 -6.35
C VAL A 22 3.03 3.99 -5.01
N CYS A 23 2.58 3.37 -3.93
CA CYS A 23 2.62 3.95 -2.57
C CYS A 23 4.06 4.24 -2.13
N ILE A 24 5.00 3.30 -2.29
CA ILE A 24 6.43 3.51 -2.01
C ILE A 24 6.95 4.74 -2.75
N LEU A 25 6.69 4.83 -4.06
CA LEU A 25 7.16 5.95 -4.87
C LEU A 25 6.54 7.28 -4.41
N ARG A 26 5.25 7.27 -4.08
CA ARG A 26 4.51 8.47 -3.62
C ARG A 26 5.04 8.93 -2.25
N TYR A 27 5.13 8.05 -1.27
CA TYR A 27 5.70 8.37 0.04
C TYR A 27 7.15 8.85 -0.04
N LYS A 28 7.99 8.23 -0.88
CA LYS A 28 9.36 8.72 -1.09
C LYS A 28 9.37 10.13 -1.67
N ARG A 29 8.49 10.43 -2.64
CA ARG A 29 8.35 11.79 -3.16
C ARG A 29 7.93 12.75 -2.04
N HIS A 30 6.89 12.41 -1.28
CA HIS A 30 6.40 13.24 -0.18
C HIS A 30 7.46 13.47 0.90
N PHE A 31 8.23 12.44 1.27
CA PHE A 31 9.37 12.57 2.18
C PHE A 31 10.37 13.63 1.71
N PHE A 32 10.79 13.60 0.44
CA PHE A 32 11.76 14.56 -0.08
C PHE A 32 11.20 15.96 -0.29
N MET A 33 9.88 16.07 -0.51
CA MET A 33 9.19 17.34 -0.78
C MET A 33 8.61 18.00 0.48
N ALA A 34 8.53 17.26 1.60
CA ALA A 34 8.09 17.77 2.88
C ALA A 34 8.95 18.95 3.33
N SER A 35 8.32 20.10 3.51
CA SER A 35 9.00 21.35 3.88
C SER A 35 8.09 22.23 4.74
N GLY A 36 8.70 23.09 5.56
CA GLY A 36 8.01 23.93 6.53
C GLY A 36 8.43 23.67 7.98
N ILE A 37 7.88 24.43 8.92
CA ILE A 37 8.31 24.45 10.33
C ILE A 37 8.07 23.11 11.05
N ASN A 38 7.02 22.38 10.65
CA ASN A 38 6.63 21.09 11.25
C ASN A 38 6.93 19.89 10.33
N ALA A 39 7.76 20.08 9.30
CA ALA A 39 7.91 19.08 8.24
C ALA A 39 8.76 17.88 8.65
N ASP A 40 9.71 18.03 9.58
CA ASP A 40 10.66 16.96 9.92
C ASP A 40 9.97 15.70 10.44
N ALA A 41 8.98 15.84 11.34
CA ALA A 41 8.25 14.71 11.89
C ALA A 41 7.40 14.01 10.81
N VAL A 42 6.66 14.78 10.01
CA VAL A 42 5.83 14.25 8.91
C VAL A 42 6.70 13.55 7.85
N ALA A 43 7.87 14.14 7.54
CA ALA A 43 8.82 13.53 6.62
C ALA A 43 9.31 12.17 7.13
N GLN A 44 9.66 12.06 8.42
CA GLN A 44 10.06 10.76 8.98
C GLN A 44 8.94 9.74 8.92
N GLU A 45 7.69 10.15 9.14
CA GLU A 45 6.53 9.26 8.98
C GLU A 45 6.39 8.75 7.54
N PHE A 46 6.46 9.65 6.55
CA PHE A 46 6.44 9.25 5.13
C PHE A 46 7.58 8.29 4.78
N LEU A 47 8.77 8.50 5.35
CA LEU A 47 9.90 7.61 5.13
C LEU A 47 9.70 6.23 5.77
N GLN A 48 9.09 6.20 6.96
CA GLN A 48 8.74 4.98 7.67
C GLN A 48 7.71 4.18 6.86
N HIS A 49 6.58 4.79 6.49
CA HIS A 49 5.56 4.14 5.66
C HIS A 49 6.16 3.64 4.34
N ALA A 50 6.96 4.45 3.63
CA ALA A 50 7.63 3.98 2.40
C ALA A 50 8.49 2.72 2.59
N THR A 51 9.00 2.48 3.80
CA THR A 51 9.80 1.30 4.15
C THR A 51 8.88 0.12 4.51
N GLU A 52 7.77 0.36 5.18
CA GLU A 52 6.75 -0.65 5.50
C GLU A 52 6.03 -1.15 4.24
N GLU A 53 5.68 -0.25 3.31
CA GLU A 53 5.11 -0.57 1.99
C GLU A 53 6.07 -1.43 1.15
N GLN A 54 7.39 -1.21 1.27
CA GLN A 54 8.38 -2.09 0.65
C GLN A 54 8.32 -3.50 1.26
N GLY A 55 8.09 -3.61 2.56
CA GLY A 55 7.84 -4.88 3.24
C GLY A 55 6.57 -5.57 2.72
N HIS A 56 5.49 -4.83 2.49
CA HIS A 56 4.25 -5.34 1.88
C HIS A 56 4.51 -5.88 0.48
N ALA A 57 5.17 -5.10 -0.38
CA ALA A 57 5.55 -5.50 -1.73
C ALA A 57 6.39 -6.79 -1.74
N ASP A 58 7.36 -6.91 -0.82
CA ASP A 58 8.22 -8.09 -0.71
C ASP A 58 7.43 -9.34 -0.30
N LEU A 59 6.50 -9.23 0.66
CA LEU A 59 5.63 -10.32 1.07
C LEU A 59 4.74 -10.80 -0.10
N ILE A 60 4.12 -9.85 -0.81
CA ILE A 60 3.24 -10.14 -1.95
C ILE A 60 4.02 -10.81 -3.08
N ALA A 61 5.19 -10.25 -3.45
CA ALA A 61 6.03 -10.81 -4.50
C ALA A 61 6.50 -12.23 -4.16
N ALA A 62 6.95 -12.46 -2.92
CA ALA A 62 7.31 -13.78 -2.44
C ALA A 62 6.13 -14.76 -2.52
N ARG A 63 4.91 -14.30 -2.21
CA ARG A 63 3.70 -15.13 -2.30
C ARG A 63 3.34 -15.50 -3.74
N ILE A 64 3.46 -14.56 -4.69
CA ILE A 64 3.26 -14.83 -6.12
C ILE A 64 4.21 -15.94 -6.60
N VAL A 65 5.49 -15.88 -6.23
CA VAL A 65 6.48 -16.92 -6.57
C VAL A 65 6.15 -18.28 -5.93
N GLN A 66 5.67 -18.29 -4.68
CA GLN A 66 5.21 -19.53 -4.02
C GLN A 66 4.03 -20.17 -4.77
N LEU A 67 3.17 -19.37 -5.39
CA LEU A 67 2.06 -19.81 -6.25
C LEU A 67 2.51 -20.24 -7.65
N LYS A 68 3.83 -20.23 -7.93
CA LYS A 68 4.45 -20.63 -9.20
C LYS A 68 4.11 -19.69 -10.36
N ASP A 69 4.09 -18.40 -10.07
CA ASP A 69 3.92 -17.33 -11.04
C ASP A 69 4.96 -16.22 -10.84
N GLU A 70 4.94 -15.18 -11.68
CA GLU A 70 5.95 -14.12 -11.72
C GLU A 70 5.41 -12.78 -11.19
N PRO A 71 6.09 -12.12 -10.23
CA PRO A 71 5.68 -10.80 -9.76
C PRO A 71 6.07 -9.72 -10.78
N ASN A 72 5.13 -8.83 -11.10
CA ASN A 72 5.30 -7.81 -12.11
C ASN A 72 5.78 -6.46 -11.53
N PHE A 73 7.10 -6.28 -11.52
CA PHE A 73 7.77 -5.03 -11.15
C PHE A 73 7.99 -4.07 -12.32
N ASP A 74 7.45 -4.35 -13.51
CA ASP A 74 7.66 -3.51 -14.68
C ASP A 74 7.06 -2.11 -14.45
N PRO A 75 7.85 -1.02 -14.53
CA PRO A 75 7.31 0.34 -14.45
C PRO A 75 6.30 0.62 -15.57
N GLU A 76 6.40 -0.06 -16.71
CA GLU A 76 5.42 0.07 -17.78
C GLU A 76 4.04 -0.41 -17.31
N GLY A 77 3.06 0.48 -17.38
CA GLY A 77 1.70 0.22 -16.96
C GLY A 77 1.50 0.03 -15.46
N LEU A 78 2.49 0.34 -14.62
CA LEU A 78 2.41 0.22 -13.16
C LEU A 78 1.19 0.97 -12.61
N ALA A 79 1.04 2.24 -12.95
CA ALA A 79 -0.09 3.07 -12.53
C ALA A 79 -1.46 2.56 -13.03
N MET A 80 -1.51 1.83 -14.16
CA MET A 80 -2.76 1.26 -14.65
C MET A 80 -3.20 0.00 -13.88
N ARG A 81 -2.25 -0.68 -13.21
CA ARG A 81 -2.52 -1.88 -12.40
C ARG A 81 -2.79 -1.54 -10.93
N SER A 82 -2.27 -0.42 -10.46
CA SER A 82 -2.45 0.07 -9.10
C SER A 82 -3.90 0.47 -8.84
N HIS A 83 -4.38 0.20 -7.63
CA HIS A 83 -5.66 0.72 -7.13
C HIS A 83 -5.53 2.16 -6.62
N ALA A 84 -4.35 2.56 -6.16
CA ALA A 84 -4.07 3.90 -5.68
C ALA A 84 -3.43 4.77 -6.77
N GLU A 85 -3.75 6.05 -6.77
CA GLU A 85 -3.17 7.01 -7.69
C GLU A 85 -1.80 7.52 -7.19
N TYR A 86 -0.96 7.95 -8.14
CA TYR A 86 0.25 8.70 -7.85
C TYR A 86 -0.09 10.19 -7.87
N VAL A 87 -0.58 10.70 -6.74
CA VAL A 87 -0.87 12.13 -6.57
C VAL A 87 0.27 12.78 -5.79
N GLU A 88 0.67 13.96 -6.24
CA GLU A 88 1.89 14.63 -5.79
C GLU A 88 1.71 15.52 -4.55
N GLY A 89 0.56 16.19 -4.41
CA GLY A 89 0.33 17.22 -3.39
C GLY A 89 1.18 18.50 -3.56
N ASP A 90 0.56 19.67 -3.33
CA ASP A 90 1.22 20.98 -3.42
C ASP A 90 1.66 21.55 -2.06
N SER A 91 1.19 20.96 -0.96
CA SER A 91 1.52 21.35 0.41
C SER A 91 1.66 20.14 1.32
N LEU A 92 2.28 20.32 2.50
CA LEU A 92 2.42 19.24 3.49
C LEU A 92 1.05 18.64 3.88
N VAL A 93 0.02 19.48 4.00
CA VAL A 93 -1.35 19.06 4.30
C VAL A 93 -1.95 18.27 3.14
N ASP A 94 -1.68 18.67 1.89
CA ASP A 94 -2.17 17.94 0.73
C ASP A 94 -1.49 16.58 0.62
N MET A 95 -0.18 16.50 0.82
CA MET A 95 0.57 15.22 0.82
C MET A 95 -0.03 14.22 1.83
N ILE A 96 -0.27 14.65 3.08
CA ILE A 96 -0.89 13.80 4.12
C ILE A 96 -2.29 13.33 3.70
N LYS A 97 -3.09 14.22 3.09
CA LYS A 97 -4.44 13.87 2.63
C LYS A 97 -4.42 12.87 1.49
N GLU A 98 -3.54 13.06 0.52
CA GLU A 98 -3.40 12.15 -0.62
C GLU A 98 -2.93 10.77 -0.16
N ASP A 99 -1.95 10.71 0.74
CA ASP A 99 -1.53 9.43 1.34
C ASP A 99 -2.67 8.79 2.12
N LEU A 100 -3.41 9.53 2.94
CA LEU A 100 -4.55 9.00 3.69
C LEU A 100 -5.67 8.47 2.78
N VAL A 101 -5.89 9.12 1.63
CA VAL A 101 -6.84 8.62 0.63
C VAL A 101 -6.35 7.30 0.03
N ALA A 102 -5.07 7.21 -0.30
CA ALA A 102 -4.48 5.99 -0.83
C ALA A 102 -4.53 4.83 0.19
N GLU A 103 -4.24 5.09 1.47
CA GLU A 103 -4.35 4.07 2.52
C GLU A 103 -5.77 3.51 2.64
N ARG A 104 -6.79 4.38 2.56
CA ARG A 104 -8.19 3.95 2.61
C ARG A 104 -8.57 3.09 1.42
N ILE A 105 -8.03 3.39 0.24
CA ILE A 105 -8.22 2.58 -0.97
C ILE A 105 -7.52 1.21 -0.80
N ALA A 106 -6.30 1.19 -0.25
CA ALA A 106 -5.57 -0.05 0.04
C ALA A 106 -6.33 -0.92 1.05
N ILE A 107 -6.80 -0.35 2.17
CA ILE A 107 -7.63 -1.02 3.18
C ILE A 107 -8.88 -1.67 2.55
N GLU A 108 -9.61 -0.93 1.72
CA GLU A 108 -10.78 -1.46 1.02
C GLU A 108 -10.40 -2.64 0.11
N SER A 109 -9.35 -2.47 -0.70
CA SER A 109 -8.85 -3.47 -1.64
C SER A 109 -8.41 -4.75 -0.93
N TYR A 110 -7.63 -4.64 0.15
CA TYR A 110 -7.20 -5.78 0.95
C TYR A 110 -8.39 -6.48 1.62
N GLY A 111 -9.35 -5.73 2.16
CA GLY A 111 -10.58 -6.28 2.71
C GLY A 111 -11.37 -7.09 1.68
N GLU A 112 -11.46 -6.61 0.43
CA GLU A 112 -12.10 -7.34 -0.67
C GLU A 112 -11.33 -8.62 -1.05
N MET A 113 -10.00 -8.54 -1.15
CA MET A 113 -9.15 -9.70 -1.45
C MET A 113 -9.27 -10.78 -0.38
N ILE A 114 -9.24 -10.40 0.91
CA ILE A 114 -9.41 -11.32 2.04
C ILE A 114 -10.77 -12.03 1.96
N ARG A 115 -11.86 -11.28 1.70
CA ARG A 115 -13.21 -11.87 1.52
C ARG A 115 -13.27 -12.82 0.31
N TYR A 116 -12.63 -12.45 -0.80
CA TYR A 116 -12.60 -13.28 -2.00
C TYR A 116 -11.85 -14.61 -1.80
N ILE A 117 -10.68 -14.53 -1.15
CA ILE A 117 -9.84 -15.69 -0.84
C ILE A 117 -10.54 -16.61 0.15
N GLY A 118 -11.07 -16.05 1.24
CA GLY A 118 -11.76 -16.82 2.29
C GLY A 118 -10.94 -18.00 2.79
N ASP A 119 -11.58 -19.17 2.92
CA ASP A 119 -10.94 -20.41 3.38
C ASP A 119 -10.15 -21.17 2.30
N LYS A 120 -10.12 -20.65 1.07
CA LYS A 120 -9.59 -21.36 -0.10
C LYS A 120 -8.07 -21.31 -0.19
N ASP A 121 -7.45 -20.30 0.40
CA ASP A 121 -6.01 -20.14 0.56
C ASP A 121 -5.69 -19.40 1.87
N ILE A 122 -5.61 -20.16 2.95
CA ILE A 122 -5.34 -19.65 4.30
C ILE A 122 -3.99 -18.92 4.39
N THR A 123 -3.00 -19.33 3.59
CA THR A 123 -1.66 -18.72 3.67
C THR A 123 -1.69 -17.31 3.08
N THR A 124 -2.32 -17.14 1.90
CA THR A 124 -2.51 -15.81 1.33
C THR A 124 -3.43 -14.96 2.20
N GLY A 125 -4.52 -15.51 2.71
CA GLY A 125 -5.44 -14.78 3.60
C GLY A 125 -4.74 -14.16 4.82
N ARG A 126 -3.95 -14.96 5.55
CA ARG A 126 -3.19 -14.47 6.73
C ARG A 126 -2.16 -13.39 6.39
N MET A 127 -1.51 -13.51 5.25
CA MET A 127 -0.56 -12.50 4.78
C MET A 127 -1.28 -11.17 4.52
N LEU A 128 -2.40 -11.20 3.81
CA LEU A 128 -3.19 -10.00 3.52
C LEU A 128 -3.80 -9.40 4.78
N GLU A 129 -4.25 -10.21 5.75
CA GLU A 129 -4.71 -9.72 7.05
C GLU A 129 -3.61 -8.99 7.82
N THR A 130 -2.34 -9.42 7.68
CA THR A 130 -1.20 -8.75 8.31
C THR A 130 -0.93 -7.39 7.66
N ILE A 131 -0.94 -7.34 6.31
CA ILE A 131 -0.76 -6.09 5.56
C ILE A 131 -1.90 -5.12 5.88
N LEU A 132 -3.16 -5.58 5.81
CA LEU A 132 -4.33 -4.77 6.14
C LEU A 132 -4.23 -4.11 7.52
N ALA A 133 -3.75 -4.84 8.53
CA ALA A 133 -3.58 -4.28 9.87
C ALA A 133 -2.54 -3.14 9.91
N MET A 134 -1.50 -3.21 9.09
CA MET A 134 -0.50 -2.15 8.95
C MET A 134 -1.06 -0.94 8.19
N GLU A 135 -1.84 -1.15 7.12
CA GLU A 135 -2.50 -0.02 6.43
C GLU A 135 -3.50 0.73 7.33
N GLU A 136 -4.22 -0.01 8.19
CA GLU A 136 -5.10 0.60 9.20
C GLU A 136 -4.30 1.45 10.21
N GLU A 137 -3.07 1.03 10.56
CA GLU A 137 -2.15 1.81 11.39
C GLU A 137 -1.67 3.07 10.64
N HIS A 138 -1.17 2.92 9.40
CA HIS A 138 -0.75 4.03 8.54
C HIS A 138 -1.85 5.11 8.41
N ALA A 139 -3.08 4.68 8.14
CA ALA A 139 -4.22 5.59 8.03
C ALA A 139 -4.52 6.35 9.34
N ASN A 140 -4.35 5.70 10.49
CA ASN A 140 -4.54 6.33 11.79
C ASN A 140 -3.43 7.35 12.10
N ASP A 141 -2.18 7.03 11.76
CA ASP A 141 -1.03 7.91 11.97
C ASP A 141 -1.16 9.17 11.11
N LEU A 142 -1.48 9.02 9.82
CA LEU A 142 -1.75 10.16 8.93
C LEU A 142 -2.94 11.00 9.39
N SER A 143 -4.02 10.37 9.86
CA SER A 143 -5.17 11.10 10.41
C SER A 143 -4.77 11.92 11.64
N SER A 144 -3.94 11.37 12.51
CA SER A 144 -3.43 12.04 13.72
C SER A 144 -2.53 13.23 13.36
N LEU A 145 -1.62 13.05 12.40
CA LEU A 145 -0.77 14.13 11.88
C LEU A 145 -1.62 15.28 11.30
N LEU A 146 -2.67 14.94 10.56
CA LEU A 146 -3.56 15.94 9.98
C LEU A 146 -4.34 16.72 11.06
N GLU A 147 -4.78 16.06 12.13
CA GLU A 147 -5.41 16.72 13.26
C GLU A 147 -4.45 17.67 13.99
N ASP A 148 -3.21 17.25 14.22
CA ASP A 148 -2.21 18.05 14.94
C ASP A 148 -1.75 19.27 14.13
N LEU A 149 -1.69 19.19 12.80
CA LEU A 149 -1.39 20.35 11.95
C LEU A 149 -2.52 21.38 11.88
N ASN A 150 -3.75 20.98 12.22
CA ASN A 150 -4.92 21.87 12.24
C ASN A 150 -5.14 22.55 13.60
N ARG A 151 -4.36 22.21 14.63
CA ARG A 151 -4.40 22.81 15.98
C ARG A 151 -3.52 24.05 16.07
#